data_AF-A0A645EZD3-F1
#
_entry.id   AF-A0A645EZD3-F1
#
_cell.length_a   1.000
_cell.length_b   1.000
_cell.length_c   1.000
_cell.angle_alpha   90.00
_cell.angle_beta   90.00
_cell.angle_gamma   90.00
#
_symmetry.space_group_name_H-M   'P 1'
#
loop_
_entity.id
_entity.type
_entity.pdbx_description
1 polymer ?
#
loop_
_entity_poly.entity_id
_entity_poly.type
_entity_poly.pdbx_seq_one_letter_code
_entity_poly.pdbx_strand_id
1 'polypeptide(L)'
;MIRYRKAGYAFMNWNMAKLKAMLDGSVPFNKDQALAATTSINSTVNSGMGALYTPGSDKDAGNEKTRLKSEFFTQPDKVKEVAGAYRVAGTKLAAAAATGDPAQIKPAFDEMGKACKGCHDAFRKD
;
A
#
# COMPACT_ATOMS: atom_id res chain seq x y z
N MET A 1 11.48 9.85 -9.83
CA MET A 1 10.25 9.82 -8.99
C MET A 1 9.26 8.74 -9.43
N ILE A 2 8.73 8.80 -10.65
CA ILE A 2 7.70 7.85 -11.15
C ILE A 2 8.15 6.38 -10.99
N ARG A 3 9.37 6.05 -11.43
CA ARG A 3 9.98 4.72 -11.28
C ARG A 3 9.97 4.22 -9.83
N TYR A 4 10.42 5.05 -8.89
CA TYR A 4 10.59 4.66 -7.49
C TYR A 4 9.25 4.43 -6.78
N ARG A 5 8.24 5.30 -6.99
CA ARG A 5 6.94 5.06 -6.37
C ARG A 5 6.26 3.81 -6.94
N LYS A 6 6.39 3.56 -8.24
CA LYS A 6 5.92 2.31 -8.86
C LYS A 6 6.60 1.08 -8.25
N ALA A 7 7.91 1.13 -8.07
CA ALA A 7 8.67 0.05 -7.45
C ALA A 7 8.22 -0.22 -6.00
N GLY A 8 8.02 0.84 -5.20
CA GLY A 8 7.50 0.73 -3.84
C GLY A 8 6.13 0.04 -3.79
N TYR A 9 5.18 0.50 -4.60
CA TYR A 9 3.84 -0.11 -4.65
C TYR A 9 3.85 -1.54 -5.21
N ALA A 10 4.73 -1.85 -6.17
CA ALA A 10 4.89 -3.21 -6.69
C ALA A 10 5.43 -4.16 -5.62
N PHE A 11 6.44 -3.72 -4.85
CA PHE A 11 7.00 -4.50 -3.74
C PHE A 11 5.97 -4.74 -2.64
N MET A 12 5.14 -3.75 -2.33
CA MET A 12 4.00 -3.92 -1.43
C MET A 12 2.98 -4.91 -1.95
N ASN A 13 2.60 -4.83 -3.23
CA ASN A 13 1.63 -5.74 -3.83
C ASN A 13 2.10 -7.19 -3.74
N TRP A 14 3.39 -7.45 -3.98
CA TRP A 14 3.96 -8.78 -3.80
C TRP A 14 3.83 -9.28 -2.35
N ASN A 15 4.11 -8.44 -1.35
CA ASN A 15 3.95 -8.82 0.06
C ASN A 15 2.47 -9.02 0.45
N MET A 16 1.56 -8.19 -0.06
CA MET A 16 0.12 -8.37 0.11
C MET A 16 -0.36 -9.69 -0.49
N ALA A 17 0.14 -10.08 -1.66
CA ALA A 17 -0.21 -11.34 -2.33
C ALA A 17 0.26 -12.57 -1.52
N LYS A 18 1.49 -12.55 -1.01
CA LYS A 18 1.98 -13.62 -0.11
C LYS A 18 1.10 -13.76 1.13
N LEU A 19 0.78 -12.63 1.76
CA LEU A 19 -0.06 -12.63 2.95
C LEU A 19 -1.47 -13.14 2.64
N LYS A 20 -2.06 -12.69 1.53
CA LYS A 20 -3.36 -13.17 1.06
C LYS A 20 -3.38 -14.69 0.91
N ALA A 21 -2.39 -15.27 0.24
CA ALA A 21 -2.31 -16.71 0.01
C ALA A 21 -2.26 -17.51 1.33
N MET A 22 -1.62 -16.98 2.38
CA MET A 22 -1.61 -17.60 3.70
C MET A 22 -2.96 -17.45 4.42
N LEU A 23 -3.62 -16.29 4.29
CA LEU A 23 -4.88 -15.98 4.98
C LEU A 23 -6.11 -16.65 4.35
N ASP A 24 -6.08 -16.91 3.05
CA ASP A 24 -7.15 -17.63 2.34
C ASP A 24 -6.92 -19.14 2.25
N GLY A 25 -5.81 -19.63 2.80
CA GLY A 25 -5.49 -21.06 2.87
C GLY A 25 -4.96 -21.64 1.55
N SER A 26 -4.65 -20.81 0.55
CA SER A 26 -3.97 -21.26 -0.68
C SER A 26 -2.59 -21.86 -0.39
N VAL A 27 -1.93 -21.40 0.68
CA VAL A 27 -0.70 -21.99 1.23
C VAL A 27 -0.80 -22.10 2.76
N PRO A 28 -0.04 -23.00 3.41
CA PRO A 28 -0.03 -23.09 4.87
C PRO A 28 0.37 -21.76 5.52
N PHE A 29 -0.35 -21.39 6.58
CA PHE A 29 -0.01 -20.19 7.33
C PHE A 29 1.35 -20.34 8.01
N ASN A 30 2.24 -19.37 7.80
CA ASN A 30 3.52 -19.29 8.46
C ASN A 30 3.66 -17.92 9.13
N LYS A 31 3.79 -17.93 10.46
CA LYS A 31 3.86 -16.71 11.28
C LYS A 31 5.02 -15.80 10.88
N ASP A 32 6.20 -16.35 10.65
CA ASP A 32 7.40 -15.57 10.33
C ASP A 32 7.30 -14.92 8.95
N GLN A 33 6.75 -15.65 7.98
CA GLN A 33 6.49 -15.10 6.64
C GLN A 33 5.40 -14.02 6.67
N ALA A 34 4.35 -14.20 7.47
CA ALA A 34 3.32 -13.19 7.66
C ALA A 34 3.88 -11.92 8.31
N LEU A 35 4.72 -12.08 9.34
CA LEU A 35 5.41 -10.97 10.00
C LEU A 35 6.37 -10.25 9.04
N ALA A 36 7.17 -10.97 8.26
CA ALA A 36 8.09 -10.39 7.29
C ALA A 36 7.35 -9.61 6.18
N ALA A 37 6.24 -10.17 5.68
CA ALA A 37 5.42 -9.52 4.66
C ALA A 37 4.79 -8.22 5.19
N THR A 38 4.16 -8.25 6.36
CA THR A 38 3.54 -7.08 6.98
C THR A 38 4.55 -6.03 7.41
N THR A 39 5.73 -6.43 7.87
CA THR A 39 6.85 -5.51 8.15
C THR A 39 7.28 -4.78 6.87
N SER A 40 7.44 -5.50 5.75
CA SER A 40 7.79 -4.92 4.45
C SER A 40 6.73 -3.92 3.95
N ILE A 41 5.45 -4.26 4.13
CA ILE A 41 4.32 -3.37 3.83
C ILE A 41 4.39 -2.10 4.68
N ASN A 42 4.51 -2.24 6.00
CA ASN A 42 4.52 -1.13 6.93
C ASN A 42 5.73 -0.21 6.75
N SER A 43 6.91 -0.77 6.46
CA SER A 43 8.09 0.02 6.11
C SER A 43 7.88 0.85 4.85
N THR A 44 7.24 0.27 3.83
CA THR A 44 6.94 1.01 2.59
C THR A 44 5.90 2.11 2.84
N VAL A 45 4.84 1.81 3.60
CA VAL A 45 3.82 2.79 4.06
C VAL A 45 4.47 3.99 4.76
N ASN A 46 5.46 3.73 5.61
CA ASN A 46 6.11 4.75 6.43
C ASN A 46 7.39 5.35 5.82
N SER A 47 7.78 4.95 4.60
CA SER A 47 9.04 5.36 3.96
C SER A 47 9.09 6.81 3.46
N GLY A 48 8.02 7.59 3.62
CA GLY A 48 7.96 8.96 3.12
C GLY A 48 7.70 9.05 1.61
N MET A 49 6.99 8.08 1.02
CA MET A 49 6.66 8.05 -0.42
C MET A 49 6.02 9.34 -0.96
N GLY A 50 5.41 10.17 -0.10
CA GLY A 50 4.89 11.49 -0.48
C GLY A 50 5.93 12.37 -1.18
N ALA A 51 7.22 12.25 -0.85
CA ALA A 51 8.30 12.99 -1.51
C ALA A 51 8.46 12.64 -3.01
N LEU A 52 7.88 11.53 -3.46
CA LEU A 52 7.90 11.06 -4.86
C LEU A 52 6.75 11.64 -5.71
N TYR A 53 5.92 12.52 -5.13
CA TYR A 53 4.78 13.17 -5.77
C TYR A 53 5.06 14.66 -5.98
N THR A 54 5.98 14.96 -6.89
CA THR A 54 6.30 16.35 -7.29
C THR A 54 5.37 16.85 -8.38
N PRO A 55 5.11 18.17 -8.48
CA PRO A 55 4.36 18.74 -9.60
C PRO A 55 4.89 18.27 -10.96
N GLY A 56 3.99 18.00 -11.90
CA GLY A 56 4.31 17.46 -13.23
C GLY A 56 4.56 15.95 -13.27
N SER A 57 4.66 15.26 -12.13
CA SER A 57 4.80 13.80 -12.11
C SER A 57 3.49 13.05 -12.41
N ASP A 58 2.37 13.76 -12.61
CA ASP A 58 1.13 13.28 -13.22
C ASP A 58 1.21 13.13 -14.75
N LYS A 59 2.31 13.58 -15.36
CA LYS A 59 2.64 13.41 -16.78
C LYS A 59 3.75 12.39 -16.97
N ASP A 60 3.79 11.76 -18.14
CA ASP A 60 4.87 10.86 -18.52
C ASP A 60 6.21 11.60 -18.57
N ALA A 61 7.30 10.92 -18.24
CA ALA A 61 8.64 11.49 -18.27
C ALA A 61 9.64 10.50 -18.87
N GLY A 62 10.15 10.81 -20.08
CA GLY A 62 10.98 9.87 -20.85
C GLY A 62 10.25 8.54 -21.06
N ASN A 63 10.90 7.44 -20.65
CA ASN A 63 10.32 6.09 -20.74
C ASN A 63 9.39 5.74 -19.56
N GLU A 64 9.24 6.62 -18.58
CA GLU A 64 8.37 6.38 -17.42
C GLU A 64 6.94 6.86 -17.66
N LYS A 65 6.04 5.88 -17.83
CA LYS A 65 4.61 6.11 -17.85
C LYS A 65 4.03 6.25 -16.45
N THR A 66 3.08 7.17 -16.28
CA THR A 66 2.39 7.41 -15.00
C THR A 66 0.89 7.23 -15.10
N ARG A 67 0.32 6.57 -14.09
CA ARG A 67 -1.13 6.42 -13.91
C ARG A 67 -1.68 7.40 -12.86
N LEU A 68 -0.89 8.37 -12.41
CA LEU A 68 -1.36 9.39 -11.49
C LEU A 68 -2.35 10.32 -12.21
N LYS A 69 -3.51 10.53 -11.59
CA LYS A 69 -4.52 11.53 -11.99
C LYS A 69 -4.06 12.93 -11.54
N SER A 70 -4.27 13.95 -12.36
CA SER A 70 -3.85 15.33 -12.06
C SER A 70 -4.59 15.92 -10.85
N GLU A 71 -5.78 15.38 -10.56
CA GLU A 71 -6.61 15.66 -9.40
C GLU A 71 -5.87 15.47 -8.07
N PHE A 72 -4.82 14.64 -8.04
CA PHE A 72 -3.94 14.51 -6.88
C PHE A 72 -3.36 15.85 -6.45
N PHE A 73 -3.02 16.72 -7.39
CA PHE A 73 -2.41 18.03 -7.10
C PHE A 73 -3.44 19.13 -6.82
N THR A 74 -4.71 18.90 -7.13
CA THR A 74 -5.79 19.88 -6.90
C THR A 74 -6.70 19.53 -5.72
N GLN A 75 -6.55 18.34 -5.13
CA GLN A 75 -7.35 17.86 -4.00
C GLN A 75 -6.49 17.48 -2.78
N PRO A 76 -5.74 18.44 -2.18
CA PRO A 76 -4.80 18.15 -1.10
C PRO A 76 -5.47 17.55 0.14
N ASP A 77 -6.70 17.97 0.47
CA ASP A 77 -7.45 17.40 1.61
C ASP A 77 -7.79 15.94 1.39
N LYS A 78 -8.21 15.57 0.17
CA LYS A 78 -8.50 14.18 -0.17
C LYS A 78 -7.24 13.32 -0.19
N VAL A 79 -6.11 13.87 -0.67
CA VAL A 79 -4.81 13.20 -0.58
C VAL A 79 -4.43 12.95 0.88
N LYS A 80 -4.58 13.95 1.76
CA LYS A 80 -4.30 13.81 3.20
C LYS A 80 -5.19 12.76 3.86
N GLU A 81 -6.47 12.74 3.52
CA GLU A 81 -7.43 11.75 4.01
C GLU A 81 -7.01 10.32 3.64
N VAL A 82 -6.81 10.04 2.34
CA VAL A 82 -6.47 8.67 1.89
C VAL A 82 -5.08 8.24 2.35
N ALA A 83 -4.11 9.16 2.39
CA ALA A 83 -2.77 8.88 2.92
C ALA A 83 -2.81 8.60 4.43
N GLY A 84 -3.64 9.32 5.19
CA GLY A 84 -3.86 9.09 6.61
C GLY A 84 -4.47 7.70 6.86
N ALA A 85 -5.55 7.37 6.16
CA ALA A 85 -6.18 6.05 6.25
C ALA A 85 -5.20 4.91 5.91
N TYR A 86 -4.39 5.10 4.86
CA TYR A 86 -3.34 4.18 4.45
C TYR A 86 -2.25 3.97 5.53
N ARG A 87 -1.79 5.04 6.18
CA ARG A 87 -0.80 4.94 7.28
C ARG A 87 -1.37 4.22 8.50
N VAL A 88 -2.61 4.53 8.88
CA VAL A 88 -3.31 3.87 9.99
C VAL A 88 -3.48 2.38 9.70
N ALA A 89 -3.96 2.02 8.51
CA ALA A 89 -4.16 0.62 8.12
C ALA A 89 -2.85 -0.18 8.09
N GLY A 90 -1.77 0.39 7.55
CA GLY A 90 -0.45 -0.26 7.55
C GLY A 90 0.08 -0.54 8.96
N THR A 91 -0.09 0.43 9.87
CA THR A 91 0.32 0.28 11.28
C THR A 91 -0.51 -0.79 11.99
N LYS A 92 -1.83 -0.80 11.81
CA LYS A 92 -2.72 -1.83 12.37
C LYS A 92 -2.37 -3.22 11.85
N LEU A 93 -2.09 -3.36 10.55
CA LEU A 93 -1.72 -4.63 9.94
C LEU A 93 -0.42 -5.19 10.53
N ALA A 94 0.59 -4.34 10.74
CA ALA A 94 1.83 -4.75 11.41
C ALA A 94 1.58 -5.20 12.86
N ALA A 95 0.75 -4.46 13.61
CA ALA A 95 0.38 -4.83 14.98
C ALA A 95 -0.36 -6.17 15.04
N ALA A 96 -1.32 -6.40 14.12
CA ALA A 96 -2.04 -7.66 14.04
C ALA A 96 -1.11 -8.84 13.70
N ALA A 97 -0.13 -8.64 12.81
CA ALA A 97 0.83 -9.68 12.46
C ALA A 97 1.75 -10.09 13.62
N ALA A 98 2.03 -9.18 14.56
CA ALA A 98 2.82 -9.50 15.74
C ALA A 98 2.16 -10.55 16.65
N THR A 99 0.83 -10.67 16.61
CA THR A 99 0.11 -11.70 17.38
C THR A 99 0.31 -13.10 16.78
N GLY A 100 0.48 -13.16 15.46
CA GLY A 100 0.58 -14.43 14.72
C GLY A 100 -0.75 -15.16 14.59
N ASP A 101 -1.87 -14.49 14.87
CA ASP A 101 -3.22 -15.05 14.77
C ASP A 101 -3.85 -14.66 13.42
N PRO A 102 -4.08 -15.60 12.49
CA PRO A 102 -4.74 -15.32 11.21
C PRO A 102 -6.11 -14.64 11.37
N ALA A 103 -6.85 -14.94 12.45
CA ALA A 103 -8.17 -14.36 12.70
C ALA A 103 -8.10 -12.86 13.03
N GLN A 104 -6.97 -12.40 13.58
CA GLN A 104 -6.72 -10.97 13.82
C GLN A 104 -6.05 -10.29 12.62
N ILE A 105 -5.20 -11.01 11.90
CA ILE A 105 -4.49 -10.47 10.73
C ILE A 105 -5.45 -10.23 9.57
N LYS A 106 -6.41 -11.13 9.34
CA LYS A 106 -7.32 -11.04 8.20
C LYS A 106 -8.17 -9.76 8.16
N PRO A 107 -8.85 -9.34 9.25
CA PRO A 107 -9.56 -8.06 9.25
C PRO A 107 -8.65 -6.85 8.97
N ALA A 108 -7.44 -6.82 9.54
CA ALA A 108 -6.47 -5.75 9.30
C ALA A 108 -5.94 -5.75 7.86
N PHE A 109 -5.78 -6.93 7.25
CA PHE A 109 -5.43 -7.08 5.84
C PHE A 109 -6.54 -6.52 4.94
N ASP A 110 -7.80 -6.82 5.25
CA ASP A 110 -8.95 -6.31 4.50
C ASP A 110 -9.07 -4.77 4.63
N GLU A 111 -8.81 -4.21 5.82
CA GLU A 111 -8.70 -2.74 6.01
C GLU A 111 -7.58 -2.13 5.16
N MET A 112 -6.41 -2.76 5.11
CA MET A 112 -5.30 -2.32 4.26
C MET A 112 -5.67 -2.34 2.78
N GLY A 113 -6.35 -3.40 2.33
CA GLY A 113 -6.88 -3.49 0.96
C GLY A 113 -7.85 -2.36 0.62
N LYS A 114 -8.77 -2.02 1.52
CA LYS A 114 -9.68 -0.88 1.37
C LYS A 114 -8.93 0.45 1.27
N ALA A 115 -7.88 0.66 2.07
CA ALA A 115 -7.06 1.86 2.01
C ALA A 115 -6.32 1.99 0.67
N CYS A 116 -5.76 0.90 0.14
CA CYS A 116 -5.18 0.85 -1.21
C CYS A 116 -6.22 1.25 -2.26
N LYS A 117 -7.43 0.68 -2.19
CA LYS A 117 -8.52 0.98 -3.12
C LYS A 117 -8.94 2.44 -3.06
N GLY A 118 -9.09 3.02 -1.87
CA GLY A 118 -9.50 4.42 -1.70
C GLY A 118 -8.57 5.42 -2.40
N CYS A 119 -7.25 5.20 -2.33
CA CYS A 119 -6.29 6.01 -3.07
C CYS A 119 -6.33 5.74 -4.59
N HIS A 120 -6.47 4.48 -5.00
CA HIS A 120 -6.56 4.13 -6.42
C HIS A 120 -7.80 4.70 -7.10
N ASP A 121 -8.98 4.57 -6.49
CA ASP A 121 -10.23 5.12 -7.02
C ASP A 121 -10.13 6.63 -7.24
N ALA A 122 -9.59 7.34 -6.23
CA ALA A 122 -9.43 8.79 -6.27
C ALA A 122 -8.36 9.26 -7.27
N PHE A 123 -7.18 8.61 -7.30
CA PHE A 123 -5.98 9.21 -7.89
C PHE A 123 -5.22 8.34 -8.89
N ARG A 124 -5.67 7.12 -9.18
CA ARG A 124 -5.03 6.24 -10.17
C ARG A 124 -5.95 6.04 -11.38
N LYS A 125 -5.42 6.28 -12.57
CA LYS A 125 -6.04 5.89 -13.86
C LYS A 125 -6.07 4.36 -13.93
N ASP A 126 -7.10 3.77 -14.52
CA ASP A 126 -7.20 2.31 -14.70
C ASP A 126 -6.21 1.73 -15.72
#